data_AF-A0A6P8JGF5-F1
#
_entry.id   AF-A0A6P8JGF5-F1
#
_cell.length_a   1.000
_cell.length_b   1.000
_cell.length_c   1.000
_cell.angle_alpha   90.00
_cell.angle_beta   90.00
_cell.angle_gamma   90.00
#
_symmetry.space_group_name_H-M   'P 1'
#
loop_
_entity.id
_entity.type
_entity.pdbx_description
1 polymer ?
#
loop_
_entity_poly.entity_id
_entity_poly.type
_entity_poly.pdbx_seq_one_letter_code
_entity_poly.pdbx_strand_id
1 'polypeptide(L)'
;MQSRWLSGIFVILLAHWTRANPILSHTKVATEFIILHNNDMHARFDQTSVNSGTCPPEDVHTNKCYGGFARVAHEVRKYRKEALDGGTSVLYLNAGDTYTGTSWFTIFKDKIASAFLNKLKPDAISLGNHEFDERVEGLIPFLNEVTFPVLACNLDLSKVPQLKATKHLAHSAILETNGTKVGVIGYLTPDTKKLTINMDVEFKEEVESINIEAKKLKAQGIKIIIALGHSGYLKDLEIAKKCPEVDIVIGGHTNTFLYTGAQPDAEHIDGPYPTMVKQNGGKEVPVVQAYAYTKYLGKLHVQFDADGNLIKWDGSPILLNASVAQEQDLLDLLEVFRPNVTRLEKSVVGHTKVHLEGNKAVCRAEECNLGNLIADAMVYSRLMEEQGGDFWTDAAISIVQGGGIRSSIEKRSDGAITDNDILSVLPWSNKLYMVSMKGSSIRRALEHGAALRGKDSDGGFLQVSGIRVVFNSNKPEGQRVVSVQVRCAACRVPSYSDLDDTSIYNVVLGEFLLDGGDGHVIRESGHQPQRLQNNDLEAVSQYLRQRDYVYPEIEGRIIFINSSSAIMGSAALLLISSLLIKIIA
;
A
#
# COMPACT_ATOMS: atom_id res chain seq x y z
N MET A 1 -72.99 51.44 -44.46
CA MET A 1 -73.00 50.04 -44.01
C MET A 1 -72.58 49.19 -45.21
N GLN A 2 -71.30 48.81 -45.30
CA GLN A 2 -70.76 47.47 -45.01
C GLN A 2 -71.44 46.35 -45.83
N SER A 3 -70.76 45.42 -46.50
CA SER A 3 -69.33 45.12 -46.68
C SER A 3 -69.17 44.26 -47.94
N ARG A 4 -68.06 44.43 -48.67
CA ARG A 4 -67.65 43.56 -49.78
C ARG A 4 -66.63 42.54 -49.27
N TRP A 5 -66.85 41.27 -49.57
CA TRP A 5 -65.94 40.18 -49.25
C TRP A 5 -64.76 40.16 -50.24
N LEU A 6 -63.55 40.31 -49.72
CA LEU A 6 -62.27 40.08 -50.41
C LEU A 6 -61.82 38.66 -50.12
N SER A 7 -61.63 37.85 -51.16
CA SER A 7 -61.01 36.53 -51.07
C SER A 7 -59.49 36.69 -51.15
N GLY A 8 -58.80 36.49 -50.03
CA GLY A 8 -57.33 36.47 -49.96
C GLY A 8 -56.79 35.06 -50.25
N ILE A 9 -55.92 34.95 -51.25
CA ILE A 9 -55.14 33.75 -51.55
C ILE A 9 -53.94 33.73 -50.59
N PHE A 10 -53.88 32.75 -49.69
CA PHE A 10 -52.73 32.50 -48.82
C PHE A 10 -51.77 31.55 -49.54
N VAL A 11 -50.62 32.07 -50.00
CA VAL A 11 -49.52 31.26 -50.53
C VAL A 11 -48.76 30.67 -49.34
N ILE A 12 -48.89 29.36 -49.13
CA ILE A 12 -48.08 28.61 -48.16
C ILE A 12 -46.72 28.31 -48.81
N LEU A 13 -45.72 29.13 -48.47
CA LEU A 13 -44.31 28.83 -48.75
C LEU A 13 -43.86 27.70 -47.81
N LEU A 14 -43.81 26.47 -48.32
CA LEU A 14 -43.12 25.35 -47.70
C LEU A 14 -41.61 25.61 -47.75
N ALA A 15 -41.08 26.32 -46.76
CA ALA A 15 -39.65 26.37 -46.51
C ALA A 15 -39.18 24.97 -46.07
N HIS A 16 -38.62 24.20 -47.01
CA HIS A 16 -37.86 23.01 -46.66
C HIS A 16 -36.64 23.44 -45.84
N TRP A 17 -36.76 23.31 -44.52
CA TRP A 17 -35.61 23.33 -43.63
C TRP A 17 -34.75 22.11 -43.96
N THR A 18 -33.82 22.27 -44.89
CA THR A 18 -32.69 21.36 -45.05
C THR A 18 -31.89 21.42 -43.75
N ARG A 19 -32.19 20.53 -42.80
CA ARG A 19 -31.27 20.23 -41.71
C ARG A 19 -30.05 19.58 -42.36
N ALA A 20 -28.95 20.32 -42.47
CA ALA A 20 -27.68 19.72 -42.79
C ALA A 20 -27.43 18.62 -41.74
N ASN A 21 -27.42 17.36 -42.17
CA ASN A 21 -26.92 16.28 -41.33
C ASN A 21 -25.44 16.57 -41.12
N PRO A 22 -24.97 16.85 -39.90
CA PRO A 22 -23.54 16.97 -39.67
C PRO A 22 -22.92 15.62 -40.05
N ILE A 23 -21.93 15.67 -40.96
CA ILE A 23 -21.06 14.52 -41.18
C ILE A 23 -20.39 14.28 -39.82
N LEU A 24 -20.62 13.11 -39.23
CA LEU A 24 -19.87 12.65 -38.06
C LEU A 24 -18.39 12.62 -38.48
N SER A 25 -17.65 13.65 -38.10
CA SER A 25 -16.20 13.67 -38.22
C SER A 25 -15.68 12.59 -37.28
N HIS A 26 -15.28 11.44 -37.83
CA HIS A 26 -14.50 10.47 -37.07
C HIS A 26 -13.19 11.15 -36.66
N THR A 27 -12.99 11.35 -35.34
CA THR A 27 -11.76 11.91 -34.81
C THR A 27 -10.60 11.05 -35.28
N LYS A 28 -9.70 11.64 -36.08
CA LYS A 28 -8.57 10.91 -36.68
C LYS A 28 -7.54 10.61 -35.59
N VAL A 29 -7.22 9.34 -35.40
CA VAL A 29 -6.10 8.91 -34.54
C VAL A 29 -4.80 9.48 -35.11
N ALA A 30 -4.11 10.30 -34.31
CA ALA A 30 -2.83 10.89 -34.68
C ALA A 30 -1.65 10.12 -34.09
N THR A 31 -1.82 9.55 -32.90
CA THR A 31 -0.84 8.65 -32.28
C THR A 31 -1.55 7.60 -31.42
N GLU A 32 -0.90 6.45 -31.26
CA GLU A 32 -1.32 5.39 -30.35
C GLU A 32 -0.10 4.69 -29.76
N PHE A 33 -0.24 4.22 -28.53
CA PHE A 33 0.82 3.49 -27.84
C PHE A 33 0.25 2.64 -26.70
N ILE A 34 1.02 1.64 -26.30
CA ILE A 34 0.77 0.80 -25.13
C ILE A 34 1.59 1.33 -23.97
N ILE A 35 0.96 1.40 -22.81
CA ILE A 35 1.62 1.64 -21.52
C ILE A 35 1.58 0.33 -20.75
N LEU A 36 2.76 -0.23 -20.51
CA LEU A 36 2.95 -1.26 -19.51
C LEU A 36 3.29 -0.60 -18.19
N HIS A 37 2.69 -1.05 -17.08
CA HIS A 37 3.00 -0.48 -15.78
C HIS A 37 3.00 -1.46 -14.62
N ASN A 38 3.85 -1.17 -13.63
CA ASN A 38 3.84 -1.80 -12.31
C ASN A 38 3.80 -0.74 -11.21
N ASN A 39 3.44 -1.18 -10.01
CA ASN A 39 3.51 -0.43 -8.77
C ASN A 39 3.71 -1.44 -7.62
N ASP A 40 4.24 -0.99 -6.49
CA ASP A 40 4.26 -1.76 -5.23
C ASP A 40 4.91 -3.15 -5.39
N MET A 41 6.04 -3.22 -6.11
CA MET A 41 6.73 -4.49 -6.38
C MET A 41 7.32 -5.13 -5.11
N HIS A 42 7.61 -4.31 -4.09
CA HIS A 42 7.96 -4.72 -2.72
C HIS A 42 8.94 -5.89 -2.64
N ALA A 43 10.08 -5.74 -3.34
CA ALA A 43 11.17 -6.70 -3.35
C ALA A 43 10.79 -8.15 -3.72
N ARG A 44 9.72 -8.35 -4.50
CA ARG A 44 9.37 -9.67 -5.10
C ARG A 44 10.20 -9.94 -6.35
N PHE A 45 11.52 -10.01 -6.17
CA PHE A 45 12.47 -10.28 -7.26
C PHE A 45 12.29 -11.69 -7.84
N ASP A 46 12.06 -12.66 -6.96
CA ASP A 46 11.68 -14.03 -7.31
C ASP A 46 10.17 -14.17 -7.49
N GLN A 47 9.73 -15.24 -8.15
CA GLN A 47 8.32 -15.58 -8.24
C GLN A 47 7.74 -15.94 -6.86
N THR A 48 6.43 -15.74 -6.72
CA THR A 48 5.72 -15.84 -5.44
C THR A 48 4.54 -16.79 -5.53
N SER A 49 4.04 -17.25 -4.39
CA SER A 49 2.78 -18.00 -4.33
C SER A 49 1.58 -17.13 -4.69
N VAL A 50 0.38 -17.73 -4.75
CA VAL A 50 -0.89 -17.00 -4.97
C VAL A 50 -1.09 -15.81 -4.01
N ASN A 51 -0.61 -15.93 -2.77
CA ASN A 51 -0.70 -14.93 -1.71
C ASN A 51 0.53 -13.99 -1.67
N SER A 52 1.35 -13.98 -2.72
CA SER A 52 2.57 -13.17 -2.82
C SER A 52 3.65 -13.47 -1.76
N GLY A 53 3.61 -14.68 -1.18
CA GLY A 53 4.65 -15.22 -0.30
C GLY A 53 5.67 -16.07 -1.07
N THR A 54 6.51 -16.84 -0.38
CA THR A 54 7.45 -17.79 -1.02
C THR A 54 6.69 -18.79 -1.88
N CYS A 55 7.10 -18.98 -3.13
CA CYS A 55 6.52 -20.04 -3.96
C CYS A 55 7.14 -21.40 -3.62
N PRO A 56 6.34 -22.42 -3.26
CA PRO A 56 6.86 -23.76 -2.98
C PRO A 56 7.49 -24.40 -4.24
N PRO A 57 8.57 -25.21 -4.10
CA PRO A 57 9.20 -25.90 -5.23
C PRO A 57 8.23 -26.75 -6.06
N GLU A 58 7.26 -27.40 -5.43
CA GLU A 58 6.21 -28.20 -6.07
C GLU A 58 5.27 -27.37 -6.95
N ASP A 59 5.13 -26.08 -6.68
CA ASP A 59 4.20 -25.19 -7.37
C ASP A 59 4.88 -24.46 -8.55
N VAL A 60 6.22 -24.49 -8.67
CA VAL A 60 7.03 -23.78 -9.69
C VAL A 60 6.58 -24.01 -11.13
N HIS A 61 6.16 -25.23 -11.44
CA HIS A 61 5.70 -25.63 -12.78
C HIS A 61 4.18 -25.76 -12.89
N THR A 62 3.47 -25.43 -11.82
CA THR A 62 2.03 -25.34 -11.80
C THR A 62 1.65 -23.86 -11.96
N ASN A 63 0.46 -23.53 -12.47
CA ASN A 63 -0.01 -22.14 -12.58
C ASN A 63 -0.32 -21.50 -11.21
N LYS A 64 0.52 -21.74 -10.20
CA LYS A 64 0.40 -21.29 -8.81
C LYS A 64 1.60 -20.48 -8.32
N CYS A 65 2.65 -20.36 -9.13
CA CYS A 65 3.66 -19.32 -8.96
C CYS A 65 3.39 -18.15 -9.89
N TYR A 66 3.59 -16.94 -9.37
CA TYR A 66 3.24 -15.70 -10.01
C TYR A 66 4.37 -14.65 -9.91
N GLY A 67 4.40 -13.74 -10.87
CA GLY A 67 5.29 -12.59 -10.86
C GLY A 67 6.76 -12.97 -10.92
N GLY A 68 7.56 -12.24 -10.15
CA GLY A 68 9.00 -12.21 -10.26
C GLY A 68 9.45 -11.29 -11.41
N PHE A 69 10.59 -10.64 -11.22
CA PHE A 69 11.11 -9.69 -12.20
C PHE A 69 11.42 -10.35 -13.54
N ALA A 70 11.70 -11.66 -13.55
CA ALA A 70 11.96 -12.41 -14.78
C ALA A 70 10.71 -12.50 -15.69
N ARG A 71 9.49 -12.62 -15.15
CA ARG A 71 8.24 -12.60 -15.94
C ARG A 71 7.86 -11.20 -16.38
N VAL A 72 8.09 -10.21 -15.51
CA VAL A 72 7.92 -8.79 -15.87
C VAL A 72 8.82 -8.45 -17.07
N ALA A 73 10.11 -8.82 -16.98
CA ALA A 73 11.07 -8.62 -18.06
C ALA A 73 10.61 -9.28 -19.37
N HIS A 74 10.04 -10.48 -19.29
CA HIS A 74 9.57 -11.22 -20.45
C HIS A 74 8.48 -10.46 -21.20
N GLU A 75 7.39 -10.07 -20.52
CA GLU A 75 6.30 -9.34 -21.17
C GLU A 75 6.76 -7.98 -21.69
N VAL A 76 7.57 -7.24 -20.92
CA VAL A 76 8.12 -5.94 -21.38
C VAL A 76 8.96 -6.11 -22.64
N ARG A 77 9.85 -7.12 -22.69
CA ARG A 77 10.70 -7.40 -23.86
C ARG A 77 9.89 -7.89 -25.05
N LYS A 78 8.85 -8.70 -24.83
CA LYS A 78 7.91 -9.17 -25.85
C LYS A 78 7.20 -8.00 -26.52
N TYR A 79 6.55 -7.12 -25.76
CA TYR A 79 5.86 -5.96 -26.31
C TYR A 79 6.82 -4.98 -27.01
N ARG A 80 8.01 -4.77 -26.46
CA ARG A 80 9.05 -3.96 -27.13
C ARG A 80 9.51 -4.58 -28.45
N LYS A 81 9.64 -5.91 -28.51
CA LYS A 81 9.96 -6.61 -29.76
C LYS A 81 8.83 -6.49 -30.78
N GLU A 82 7.58 -6.70 -30.36
CA GLU A 82 6.40 -6.50 -31.22
C GLU A 82 6.36 -5.06 -31.79
N ALA A 83 6.69 -4.05 -30.98
CA ALA A 83 6.80 -2.66 -31.43
C ALA A 83 7.89 -2.46 -32.49
N LEU A 84 9.08 -3.07 -32.31
CA LEU A 84 10.17 -3.02 -33.29
C LEU A 84 9.81 -3.72 -34.61
N ASP A 85 8.97 -4.75 -34.54
CA ASP A 85 8.49 -5.53 -35.68
C ASP A 85 7.27 -4.86 -36.39
N GLY A 86 7.02 -3.58 -36.12
CA GLY A 86 5.96 -2.77 -36.74
C GLY A 86 4.63 -2.75 -36.00
N GLY A 87 4.58 -3.32 -34.79
CA GLY A 87 3.45 -3.21 -33.88
C GLY A 87 3.36 -1.86 -33.16
N THR A 88 2.42 -1.77 -32.22
CA THR A 88 2.17 -0.54 -31.45
C THR A 88 3.37 -0.20 -30.56
N SER A 89 3.80 1.06 -30.55
CA SER A 89 4.89 1.54 -29.68
C SER A 89 4.54 1.35 -28.19
N VAL A 90 5.55 1.10 -27.36
CA VAL A 90 5.36 0.70 -25.95
C VAL A 90 6.22 1.57 -25.02
N LEU A 91 5.60 2.05 -23.94
CA LEU A 91 6.28 2.64 -22.79
C LEU A 91 6.11 1.70 -21.58
N TYR A 92 7.17 1.50 -20.80
CA TYR A 92 7.14 0.77 -19.53
C TYR A 92 7.41 1.73 -18.37
N LEU A 93 6.42 1.89 -17.49
CA LEU A 93 6.44 2.84 -16.38
C LEU A 93 6.29 2.10 -15.04
N ASN A 94 6.91 2.62 -13.98
CA ASN A 94 6.75 2.07 -12.63
C ASN A 94 6.34 3.18 -11.66
N ALA A 95 5.28 2.98 -10.89
CA ALA A 95 4.72 3.97 -9.99
C ALA A 95 5.30 3.92 -8.57
N GLY A 96 6.46 3.30 -8.34
CA GLY A 96 7.19 3.34 -7.06
C GLY A 96 7.01 2.10 -6.17
N ASP A 97 7.66 2.12 -5.01
CA ASP A 97 7.72 1.04 -4.02
C ASP A 97 8.26 -0.29 -4.60
N THR A 98 9.44 -0.19 -5.22
CA THR A 98 10.25 -1.39 -5.50
C THR A 98 10.97 -1.87 -4.24
N TYR A 99 11.31 -0.93 -3.35
CA TYR A 99 11.95 -1.18 -2.07
C TYR A 99 11.01 -1.92 -1.10
N THR A 100 11.63 -2.61 -0.13
CA THR A 100 11.03 -3.25 1.06
C THR A 100 9.92 -4.27 0.82
N GLY A 101 9.98 -5.40 1.53
CA GLY A 101 8.87 -6.36 1.57
C GLY A 101 9.30 -7.82 1.65
N THR A 102 10.55 -8.12 1.33
CA THR A 102 11.17 -9.45 1.51
C THR A 102 12.58 -9.28 2.08
N SER A 103 13.14 -10.40 2.55
CA SER A 103 14.55 -10.49 2.94
C SER A 103 15.53 -10.01 1.85
N TRP A 104 15.17 -10.10 0.57
CA TRP A 104 16.01 -9.64 -0.55
C TRP A 104 16.42 -8.18 -0.38
N PHE A 105 15.45 -7.29 -0.16
CA PHE A 105 15.77 -5.88 0.06
C PHE A 105 16.43 -5.67 1.43
N THR A 106 15.97 -6.35 2.48
CA THR A 106 16.55 -6.17 3.82
C THR A 106 18.05 -6.51 3.87
N ILE A 107 18.51 -7.48 3.07
CA ILE A 107 19.92 -7.87 3.00
C ILE A 107 20.71 -6.99 2.02
N PHE A 108 20.16 -6.75 0.82
CA PHE A 108 20.93 -6.19 -0.29
C PHE A 108 20.63 -4.71 -0.60
N LYS A 109 19.55 -4.17 -0.04
CA LYS A 109 19.15 -2.77 -0.12
C LYS A 109 19.09 -2.28 -1.57
N ASP A 110 19.59 -1.08 -1.82
CA ASP A 110 19.64 -0.42 -3.12
C ASP A 110 20.29 -1.26 -4.23
N LYS A 111 21.28 -2.10 -3.89
CA LYS A 111 22.09 -2.83 -4.89
C LYS A 111 21.28 -3.84 -5.68
N ILE A 112 20.38 -4.58 -5.03
CA ILE A 112 19.53 -5.54 -5.75
C ILE A 112 18.46 -4.80 -6.56
N ALA A 113 17.88 -3.73 -5.98
CA ALA A 113 16.86 -2.93 -6.65
C ALA A 113 17.39 -2.29 -7.94
N SER A 114 18.54 -1.61 -7.89
CA SER A 114 19.16 -0.98 -9.06
C SER A 114 19.56 -2.01 -10.12
N ALA A 115 20.18 -3.13 -9.72
CA ALA A 115 20.63 -4.17 -10.64
C ALA A 115 19.46 -4.78 -11.45
N PHE A 116 18.35 -5.08 -10.78
CA PHE A 116 17.17 -5.65 -11.42
C PHE A 116 16.42 -4.62 -12.26
N LEU A 117 16.19 -3.41 -11.75
CA LEU A 117 15.48 -2.37 -12.51
C LEU A 117 16.26 -1.94 -13.76
N ASN A 118 17.60 -1.88 -13.70
CA ASN A 118 18.44 -1.63 -14.88
C ASN A 118 18.28 -2.72 -15.96
N LYS A 119 18.01 -3.98 -15.57
CA LYS A 119 17.70 -5.05 -16.52
C LYS A 119 16.28 -5.00 -17.08
N LEU A 120 15.31 -4.49 -16.31
CA LEU A 120 13.95 -4.25 -16.79
C LEU A 120 13.87 -3.07 -17.77
N LYS A 121 14.77 -2.09 -17.61
CA LYS A 121 14.86 -0.88 -18.44
C LYS A 121 13.52 -0.11 -18.49
N PRO A 122 12.94 0.33 -17.36
CA PRO A 122 11.78 1.23 -17.38
C PRO A 122 12.11 2.52 -18.12
N ASP A 123 11.12 3.09 -18.81
CA ASP A 123 11.25 4.38 -19.49
C ASP A 123 11.18 5.55 -18.49
N ALA A 124 10.43 5.37 -17.39
CA ALA A 124 10.50 6.19 -16.20
C ALA A 124 9.95 5.44 -14.97
N ILE A 125 10.44 5.81 -13.80
CA ILE A 125 9.91 5.35 -12.51
C ILE A 125 9.52 6.58 -11.67
N SER A 126 8.46 6.53 -10.88
CA SER A 126 8.24 7.49 -9.80
C SER A 126 8.76 6.95 -8.46
N LEU A 127 9.21 7.84 -7.58
CA LEU A 127 9.51 7.45 -6.20
C LEU A 127 8.23 7.02 -5.48
N GLY A 128 8.32 5.93 -4.73
CA GLY A 128 7.40 5.56 -3.67
C GLY A 128 7.91 5.96 -2.29
N ASN A 129 7.12 5.73 -1.27
CA ASN A 129 7.51 6.07 0.10
C ASN A 129 8.60 5.12 0.61
N HIS A 130 8.58 3.85 0.21
CA HIS A 130 9.56 2.86 0.67
C HIS A 130 10.94 3.06 0.08
N GLU A 131 11.08 3.82 -1.01
CA GLU A 131 12.38 4.30 -1.48
C GLU A 131 13.12 5.17 -0.43
N PHE A 132 12.40 5.72 0.55
CA PHE A 132 12.95 6.46 1.69
C PHE A 132 13.08 5.63 2.98
N ASP A 133 12.87 4.31 2.98
CA ASP A 133 12.99 3.49 4.21
C ASP A 133 14.39 3.58 4.84
N GLU A 134 15.42 3.64 3.99
CA GLU A 134 16.82 3.85 4.39
C GLU A 134 17.19 5.35 4.40
N ARG A 135 16.18 6.21 4.51
CA ARG A 135 16.26 7.68 4.48
C ARG A 135 16.93 8.19 3.20
N VAL A 136 17.42 9.43 3.24
CA VAL A 136 18.07 10.08 2.09
C VAL A 136 19.38 9.35 1.74
N GLU A 137 20.10 8.86 2.76
CA GLU A 137 21.39 8.21 2.62
C GLU A 137 21.30 6.91 1.81
N GLY A 138 20.24 6.12 2.01
CA GLY A 138 20.04 4.87 1.25
C GLY A 138 19.42 5.06 -0.14
N LEU A 139 18.78 6.20 -0.40
CA LEU A 139 18.20 6.52 -1.71
C LEU A 139 19.25 7.03 -2.71
N ILE A 140 20.23 7.82 -2.26
CA ILE A 140 21.24 8.44 -3.12
C ILE A 140 22.03 7.42 -3.97
N PRO A 141 22.53 6.30 -3.42
CA PRO A 141 23.23 5.29 -4.23
C PRO A 141 22.38 4.76 -5.39
N PHE A 142 21.12 4.44 -5.12
CA PHE A 142 20.18 3.99 -6.15
C PHE A 142 20.02 5.02 -7.27
N LEU A 143 19.74 6.28 -6.92
CA LEU A 143 19.57 7.37 -7.89
C LEU A 143 20.83 7.68 -8.71
N ASN A 144 21.99 7.20 -8.30
CA ASN A 144 23.25 7.38 -9.02
C ASN A 144 23.67 6.16 -9.86
N GLU A 145 23.04 5.00 -9.61
CA GLU A 145 23.33 3.69 -10.24
C GLU A 145 22.31 3.32 -11.32
N VAL A 146 21.05 3.76 -11.19
CA VAL A 146 20.03 3.47 -12.21
C VAL A 146 20.32 4.15 -13.55
N THR A 147 19.78 3.62 -14.64
CA THR A 147 20.01 4.15 -16.01
C THR A 147 18.78 4.79 -16.65
N PHE A 148 17.78 5.16 -15.85
CA PHE A 148 16.49 5.69 -16.27
C PHE A 148 16.07 6.85 -15.35
N PRO A 149 15.19 7.76 -15.78
CA PRO A 149 14.73 8.85 -14.93
C PRO A 149 13.84 8.33 -13.78
N VAL A 150 14.08 8.87 -12.59
CA VAL A 150 13.30 8.66 -11.38
C VAL A 150 12.60 9.98 -11.03
N LEU A 151 11.28 9.94 -10.87
CA LEU A 151 10.43 11.13 -10.95
C LEU A 151 9.70 11.43 -9.64
N ALA A 152 9.79 12.68 -9.17
CA ALA A 152 8.94 13.23 -8.12
C ALA A 152 8.96 14.78 -8.21
N CYS A 153 7.84 15.39 -8.61
CA CYS A 153 7.76 16.85 -8.81
C CYS A 153 7.48 17.64 -7.53
N ASN A 154 7.02 16.97 -6.48
CA ASN A 154 6.52 17.59 -5.26
C ASN A 154 7.50 17.52 -4.08
N LEU A 155 8.81 17.36 -4.35
CA LEU A 155 9.85 17.39 -3.32
C LEU A 155 10.42 18.81 -3.15
N ASP A 156 10.58 19.25 -1.90
CA ASP A 156 11.48 20.35 -1.56
C ASP A 156 12.81 19.78 -1.07
N LEU A 157 13.85 20.00 -1.88
CA LEU A 157 15.20 19.50 -1.61
C LEU A 157 16.15 20.60 -1.12
N SER A 158 15.62 21.76 -0.70
CA SER A 158 16.44 22.91 -0.27
C SER A 158 17.37 22.60 0.91
N LYS A 159 16.99 21.67 1.78
CA LYS A 159 17.79 21.21 2.94
C LYS A 159 18.61 19.95 2.69
N VAL A 160 18.47 19.31 1.52
CA VAL A 160 19.16 18.07 1.17
C VAL A 160 19.85 18.17 -0.21
N PRO A 161 20.83 19.09 -0.36
CA PRO A 161 21.47 19.35 -1.65
C PRO A 161 22.11 18.10 -2.27
N GLN A 162 22.56 17.14 -1.46
CA GLN A 162 23.09 15.86 -1.93
C GLN A 162 22.06 15.04 -2.72
N LEU A 163 20.79 15.04 -2.30
CA LEU A 163 19.72 14.33 -3.02
C LEU A 163 19.38 15.05 -4.32
N LYS A 164 19.33 16.39 -4.28
CA LYS A 164 19.12 17.24 -5.46
C LYS A 164 20.20 17.06 -6.53
N ALA A 165 21.43 16.75 -6.13
CA ALA A 165 22.57 16.59 -7.02
C ALA A 165 22.70 15.18 -7.63
N THR A 166 21.79 14.26 -7.31
CA THR A 166 21.79 12.90 -7.89
C THR A 166 21.51 12.94 -9.40
N LYS A 167 22.01 11.93 -10.12
CA LYS A 167 22.01 11.92 -11.59
C LYS A 167 20.62 11.77 -12.21
N HIS A 168 19.76 10.97 -11.59
CA HIS A 168 18.54 10.47 -12.23
C HIS A 168 17.24 10.98 -11.59
N LEU A 169 17.30 11.77 -10.51
CA LEU A 169 16.12 12.39 -9.92
C LEU A 169 15.68 13.62 -10.71
N ALA A 170 14.43 13.63 -11.18
CA ALA A 170 13.83 14.75 -11.89
C ALA A 170 12.37 14.96 -11.46
N HIS A 171 11.79 16.11 -11.80
CA HIS A 171 10.35 16.33 -11.59
C HIS A 171 9.50 15.62 -12.66
N SER A 172 9.99 15.65 -13.89
CA SER A 172 9.33 15.09 -15.07
C SER A 172 10.36 14.59 -16.10
N ALA A 173 9.89 13.77 -17.04
CA ALA A 173 10.64 13.34 -18.22
C ALA A 173 9.80 13.54 -19.48
N ILE A 174 10.46 13.76 -20.62
CA ILE A 174 9.82 13.77 -21.93
C ILE A 174 10.23 12.48 -22.64
N LEU A 175 9.27 11.60 -22.88
CA LEU A 175 9.45 10.35 -23.60
C LEU A 175 8.97 10.51 -25.04
N GLU A 176 9.46 9.67 -25.95
CA GLU A 176 9.03 9.67 -27.35
C GLU A 176 8.41 8.32 -27.71
N THR A 177 7.25 8.35 -28.35
CA THR A 177 6.54 7.16 -28.82
C THR A 177 5.87 7.46 -30.16
N ASN A 178 6.14 6.64 -31.17
CA ASN A 178 5.65 6.86 -32.54
C ASN A 178 5.85 8.31 -33.06
N GLY A 179 7.04 8.88 -32.82
CA GLY A 179 7.38 10.28 -33.18
C GLY A 179 6.64 11.36 -32.38
N THR A 180 5.83 10.99 -31.38
CA THR A 180 5.10 11.91 -30.50
C THR A 180 5.80 12.02 -29.15
N LYS A 181 5.97 13.25 -28.66
CA LYS A 181 6.51 13.51 -27.32
C LYS A 181 5.41 13.44 -26.27
N VAL A 182 5.65 12.67 -25.22
CA VAL A 182 4.77 12.47 -24.06
C VAL A 182 5.49 12.96 -22.81
N GLY A 183 4.84 13.83 -22.04
CA GLY A 183 5.36 14.27 -20.75
C GLY A 183 4.95 13.30 -19.64
N VAL A 184 5.88 12.92 -18.78
CA VAL A 184 5.62 12.08 -17.60
C VAL A 184 6.03 12.86 -16.35
N ILE A 185 5.10 13.09 -15.44
CA ILE A 185 5.30 13.86 -14.21
C ILE A 185 5.25 12.91 -13.02
N GLY A 186 6.30 12.92 -12.20
CA GLY A 186 6.37 12.13 -10.97
C GLY A 186 5.60 12.77 -9.81
N TYR A 187 5.01 11.99 -8.92
CA TYR A 187 4.47 12.50 -7.65
C TYR A 187 4.54 11.43 -6.54
N LEU A 188 4.67 11.87 -5.29
CA LEU A 188 4.79 10.99 -4.13
C LEU A 188 3.97 11.52 -2.95
N THR A 189 3.36 10.64 -2.16
CA THR A 189 2.52 11.05 -1.02
C THR A 189 3.29 11.91 -0.01
N PRO A 190 2.74 13.06 0.41
CA PRO A 190 3.27 13.82 1.55
C PRO A 190 3.31 13.04 2.86
N ASP A 191 2.51 11.98 2.98
CA ASP A 191 2.54 11.10 4.15
C ASP A 191 3.87 10.35 4.30
N THR A 192 4.75 10.35 3.28
CA THR A 192 6.12 9.82 3.40
C THR A 192 6.84 10.42 4.61
N LYS A 193 6.59 11.69 4.98
CA LYS A 193 7.17 12.32 6.18
C LYS A 193 6.72 11.68 7.52
N LYS A 194 5.57 10.99 7.52
CA LYS A 194 5.03 10.25 8.66
C LYS A 194 5.41 8.76 8.63
N LEU A 195 5.74 8.24 7.44
CA LEU A 195 6.15 6.85 7.21
C LEU A 195 7.67 6.66 7.36
N THR A 196 8.46 7.68 7.03
CA THR A 196 9.89 7.77 7.31
C THR A 196 10.16 9.04 8.10
N ILE A 197 10.40 8.85 9.40
CA ILE A 197 10.71 9.92 10.34
C ILE A 197 12.18 10.35 10.26
N ASN A 198 12.45 11.56 10.77
CA ASN A 198 13.80 12.13 10.89
C ASN A 198 14.52 12.32 9.54
N MET A 199 13.83 12.90 8.55
CA MET A 199 14.42 13.33 7.28
C MET A 199 14.11 14.80 6.98
N ASP A 200 15.04 15.47 6.30
CA ASP A 200 14.98 16.91 5.95
C ASP A 200 14.31 17.21 4.59
N VAL A 201 13.74 16.20 3.95
CA VAL A 201 12.94 16.35 2.72
C VAL A 201 11.55 16.86 3.10
N GLU A 202 11.09 17.92 2.46
CA GLU A 202 9.70 18.34 2.56
C GLU A 202 8.91 17.88 1.33
N PHE A 203 7.64 17.53 1.54
CA PHE A 203 6.75 17.02 0.50
C PHE A 203 5.58 18.00 0.34
N LYS A 204 5.43 18.53 -0.87
CA LYS A 204 4.38 19.49 -1.23
C LYS A 204 3.13 18.73 -1.68
N GLU A 205 1.99 19.42 -1.66
CA GLU A 205 0.73 18.88 -2.18
C GLU A 205 0.88 18.47 -3.65
N GLU A 206 0.36 17.28 -3.97
CA GLU A 206 0.60 16.61 -5.25
C GLU A 206 -0.11 17.37 -6.38
N VAL A 207 -1.40 17.69 -6.19
CA VAL A 207 -2.22 18.39 -7.19
C VAL A 207 -1.63 19.75 -7.56
N GLU A 208 -1.12 20.50 -6.59
CA GLU A 208 -0.50 21.81 -6.85
C GLU A 208 0.80 21.64 -7.65
N SER A 209 1.66 20.72 -7.21
CA SER A 209 2.98 20.48 -7.81
C SER A 209 2.86 19.92 -9.24
N ILE A 210 1.95 18.97 -9.47
CA ILE A 210 1.64 18.41 -10.79
C ILE A 210 1.15 19.50 -11.72
N ASN A 211 0.24 20.38 -11.27
CA ASN A 211 -0.26 21.47 -12.10
C ASN A 211 0.82 22.48 -12.50
N ILE A 212 1.79 22.76 -11.61
CA ILE A 212 2.93 23.63 -11.91
C ILE A 212 3.80 22.99 -13.00
N GLU A 213 4.13 21.71 -12.85
CA GLU A 213 5.01 21.00 -13.78
C GLU A 213 4.32 20.76 -15.14
N ALA A 214 3.03 20.41 -15.14
CA ALA A 214 2.25 20.21 -16.34
C ALA A 214 2.19 21.48 -17.20
N LYS A 215 1.98 22.66 -16.58
CA LYS A 215 2.03 23.95 -17.29
C LYS A 215 3.37 24.19 -17.99
N LYS A 216 4.50 23.81 -17.37
CA LYS A 216 5.82 23.92 -18.00
C LYS A 216 5.95 23.01 -19.22
N LEU A 217 5.46 21.78 -19.14
CA LEU A 217 5.47 20.83 -20.26
C LEU A 217 4.56 21.30 -21.40
N LYS A 218 3.35 21.79 -21.10
CA LYS A 218 2.45 22.38 -22.12
C LYS A 218 3.09 23.58 -22.80
N ALA A 219 3.78 24.46 -22.06
CA ALA A 219 4.49 25.60 -22.63
C ALA A 219 5.64 25.20 -23.58
N GLN A 220 6.19 23.98 -23.43
CA GLN A 220 7.16 23.39 -24.35
C GLN A 220 6.51 22.70 -25.57
N GLY A 221 5.19 22.77 -25.70
CA GLY A 221 4.43 22.17 -26.80
C GLY A 221 4.09 20.68 -26.59
N ILE A 222 4.32 20.13 -25.39
CA ILE A 222 3.91 18.76 -25.07
C ILE A 222 2.39 18.70 -24.98
N LYS A 223 1.78 17.79 -25.73
CA LYS A 223 0.31 17.71 -25.82
C LYS A 223 -0.28 16.69 -24.86
N ILE A 224 0.41 15.56 -24.67
CA ILE A 224 -0.02 14.42 -23.84
C ILE A 224 0.82 14.38 -22.56
N ILE A 225 0.17 14.34 -21.40
CA ILE A 225 0.78 14.32 -20.07
C ILE A 225 0.26 13.14 -19.25
N ILE A 226 1.19 12.33 -18.73
CA ILE A 226 0.95 11.24 -17.80
C ILE A 226 1.39 11.71 -16.40
N ALA A 227 0.51 11.62 -15.41
CA ALA A 227 0.91 11.66 -14.02
C ALA A 227 1.25 10.22 -13.57
N LEU A 228 2.51 9.99 -13.19
CA LEU A 228 3.02 8.71 -12.71
C LEU A 228 3.44 8.88 -11.26
N GLY A 229 2.87 8.15 -10.31
CA GLY A 229 3.21 8.41 -8.92
C GLY A 229 2.58 7.51 -7.88
N HIS A 230 2.86 7.85 -6.62
CA HIS A 230 2.72 6.95 -5.50
C HIS A 230 2.00 7.63 -4.34
N SER A 231 0.67 7.78 -4.44
CA SER A 231 -0.10 8.47 -3.39
C SER A 231 -1.43 7.84 -3.03
N GLY A 232 -1.74 6.69 -3.60
CA GLY A 232 -2.96 5.96 -3.31
C GLY A 232 -4.11 6.33 -4.24
N TYR A 233 -5.00 5.36 -4.42
CA TYR A 233 -6.03 5.42 -5.44
C TYR A 233 -7.02 6.58 -5.26
N LEU A 234 -7.37 6.96 -4.02
CA LEU A 234 -8.25 8.12 -3.83
C LEU A 234 -7.57 9.42 -4.24
N LYS A 235 -6.28 9.57 -3.94
CA LYS A 235 -5.47 10.69 -4.42
C LYS A 235 -5.32 10.67 -5.95
N ASP A 236 -5.14 9.50 -6.56
CA ASP A 236 -5.04 9.37 -8.02
C ASP A 236 -6.31 9.86 -8.72
N LEU A 237 -7.49 9.50 -8.19
CA LEU A 237 -8.78 9.99 -8.66
C LEU A 237 -8.92 11.52 -8.46
N GLU A 238 -8.41 12.05 -7.36
CA GLU A 238 -8.36 13.49 -7.11
C GLU A 238 -7.46 14.22 -8.13
N ILE A 239 -6.26 13.69 -8.40
CA ILE A 239 -5.31 14.21 -9.40
C ILE A 239 -5.98 14.22 -10.78
N ALA A 240 -6.58 13.11 -11.19
CA ALA A 240 -7.30 13.01 -12.46
C ALA A 240 -8.42 14.05 -12.58
N LYS A 241 -9.08 14.39 -11.47
CA LYS A 241 -10.16 15.38 -11.43
C LYS A 241 -9.66 16.83 -11.41
N LYS A 242 -8.55 17.11 -10.72
CA LYS A 242 -8.09 18.48 -10.38
C LYS A 242 -6.86 18.94 -11.18
N CYS A 243 -6.26 18.09 -12.00
CA CYS A 243 -5.15 18.45 -12.88
C CYS A 243 -5.62 18.52 -14.35
N PRO A 244 -6.10 19.68 -14.85
CA PRO A 244 -6.74 19.80 -16.17
C PRO A 244 -5.85 19.38 -17.34
N GLU A 245 -4.54 19.56 -17.22
CA GLU A 245 -3.57 19.23 -18.27
C GLU A 245 -3.18 17.75 -18.29
N VAL A 246 -3.51 16.97 -17.26
CA VAL A 246 -3.16 15.54 -17.18
C VAL A 246 -4.15 14.71 -18.02
N ASP A 247 -3.63 13.79 -18.83
CA ASP A 247 -4.39 12.93 -19.73
C ASP A 247 -4.54 11.50 -19.21
N ILE A 248 -3.60 11.02 -18.39
CA ILE A 248 -3.59 9.68 -17.80
C ILE A 248 -3.00 9.76 -16.39
N VAL A 249 -3.57 9.02 -15.44
CA VAL A 249 -2.95 8.81 -14.11
C VAL A 249 -2.58 7.34 -13.92
N ILE A 250 -1.33 7.09 -13.56
CA ILE A 250 -0.79 5.77 -13.21
C ILE A 250 -0.31 5.86 -11.77
N GLY A 251 -0.94 5.07 -10.91
CA GLY A 251 -0.76 5.15 -9.45
C GLY A 251 -0.11 3.93 -8.82
N GLY A 252 0.06 4.00 -7.50
CA GLY A 252 0.50 2.93 -6.60
C GLY A 252 0.08 3.20 -5.15
N HIS A 253 0.79 2.63 -4.17
CA HIS A 253 0.66 2.80 -2.71
C HIS A 253 -0.45 1.97 -2.06
N THR A 254 -1.65 1.98 -2.66
CA THR A 254 -2.83 1.33 -2.09
C THR A 254 -3.00 -0.12 -2.54
N ASN A 255 -2.08 -0.65 -3.33
CA ASN A 255 -2.14 -1.96 -4.01
C ASN A 255 -3.49 -2.22 -4.68
N THR A 256 -4.11 -1.20 -5.27
CA THR A 256 -5.48 -1.30 -5.78
C THR A 256 -5.51 -2.23 -6.98
N PHE A 257 -6.38 -3.22 -6.94
CA PHE A 257 -6.60 -4.11 -8.07
C PHE A 257 -7.80 -3.67 -8.88
N LEU A 258 -7.51 -3.07 -10.03
CA LEU A 258 -8.53 -2.66 -10.99
C LEU A 258 -8.65 -3.74 -12.08
N TYR A 259 -9.88 -4.17 -12.38
CA TYR A 259 -10.14 -5.15 -13.43
C TYR A 259 -11.55 -5.00 -14.00
N THR A 260 -11.71 -5.20 -15.31
CA THR A 260 -13.00 -5.19 -15.99
C THR A 260 -13.28 -6.58 -16.56
N GLY A 261 -14.27 -7.29 -16.01
CA GLY A 261 -14.66 -8.63 -16.46
C GLY A 261 -14.76 -9.65 -15.33
N ALA A 262 -14.58 -10.92 -15.67
CA ALA A 262 -14.55 -12.00 -14.69
C ALA A 262 -13.25 -11.93 -13.86
N GLN A 263 -13.36 -12.23 -12.56
CA GLN A 263 -12.23 -12.22 -11.64
C GLN A 263 -11.13 -13.18 -12.12
N PRO A 264 -9.90 -12.69 -12.38
CA PRO A 264 -8.85 -13.51 -12.99
C PRO A 264 -8.12 -14.41 -11.99
N ASP A 265 -8.07 -14.04 -10.70
CA ASP A 265 -7.40 -14.77 -9.62
C ASP A 265 -7.96 -14.32 -8.25
N ALA A 266 -7.28 -14.60 -7.13
CA ALA A 266 -7.80 -14.45 -5.77
C ALA A 266 -8.09 -13.01 -5.30
N GLU A 267 -7.53 -11.99 -5.96
CA GLU A 267 -7.63 -10.60 -5.51
C GLU A 267 -9.05 -10.02 -5.64
N HIS A 268 -9.47 -9.25 -4.63
CA HIS A 268 -10.68 -8.44 -4.71
C HIS A 268 -10.54 -7.35 -5.78
N ILE A 269 -11.55 -7.19 -6.63
CA ILE A 269 -11.59 -6.13 -7.64
C ILE A 269 -12.15 -4.85 -6.99
N ASP A 270 -11.30 -3.84 -6.85
CA ASP A 270 -11.64 -2.56 -6.21
C ASP A 270 -12.39 -1.61 -7.17
N GLY A 271 -12.25 -1.81 -8.48
CA GLY A 271 -12.88 -0.98 -9.50
C GLY A 271 -12.56 -1.42 -10.93
N PRO A 272 -13.16 -0.77 -11.94
CA PRO A 272 -12.89 -1.08 -13.34
C PRO A 272 -11.47 -0.65 -13.73
N TYR A 273 -10.86 -1.40 -14.64
CA TYR A 273 -9.61 -1.01 -15.30
C TYR A 273 -9.89 -0.49 -16.71
N PRO A 274 -9.45 0.74 -17.05
CA PRO A 274 -9.13 1.84 -16.14
C PRO A 274 -10.39 2.35 -15.43
N THR A 275 -10.20 3.07 -14.33
CA THR A 275 -11.28 3.88 -13.76
C THR A 275 -11.33 5.22 -14.48
N MET A 276 -12.48 5.55 -15.08
CA MET A 276 -12.64 6.79 -15.83
C MET A 276 -13.09 7.93 -14.92
N VAL A 277 -12.30 9.00 -14.88
CA VAL A 277 -12.63 10.24 -14.15
C VAL A 277 -12.98 11.34 -15.14
N LYS A 278 -14.18 11.92 -15.00
CA LYS A 278 -14.62 13.04 -15.84
C LYS A 278 -14.32 14.37 -15.14
N GLN A 279 -13.56 15.23 -15.82
CA GLN A 279 -13.29 16.59 -15.37
C GLN A 279 -14.45 17.54 -15.69
N ASN A 280 -14.50 18.70 -15.04
CA ASN A 280 -15.55 19.71 -15.28
C ASN A 280 -15.60 20.20 -16.74
N GLY A 281 -14.48 20.15 -17.47
CA GLY A 281 -14.40 20.49 -18.89
C GLY A 281 -14.87 19.38 -19.84
N GLY A 282 -15.34 18.24 -19.31
CA GLY A 282 -15.79 17.09 -20.10
C GLY A 282 -14.69 16.11 -20.50
N LYS A 283 -13.41 16.46 -20.32
CA LYS A 283 -12.26 15.58 -20.51
C LYS A 283 -12.39 14.35 -19.61
N GLU A 284 -12.14 13.17 -20.19
CA GLU A 284 -12.10 11.91 -19.47
C GLU A 284 -10.64 11.47 -19.30
N VAL A 285 -10.27 11.12 -18.06
CA VAL A 285 -8.92 10.74 -17.67
C VAL A 285 -8.96 9.32 -17.11
N PRO A 286 -8.32 8.32 -17.76
CA PRO A 286 -8.16 7.00 -17.20
C PRO A 286 -7.18 7.01 -16.03
N VAL A 287 -7.58 6.34 -14.95
CA VAL A 287 -6.77 6.08 -13.76
C VAL A 287 -6.51 4.58 -13.67
N VAL A 288 -5.25 4.18 -13.54
CA VAL A 288 -4.83 2.78 -13.47
C VAL A 288 -3.87 2.50 -12.31
N GLN A 289 -4.04 1.31 -11.72
CA GLN A 289 -3.09 0.62 -10.84
C GLN A 289 -3.09 -0.87 -11.20
N ALA A 290 -2.07 -1.62 -10.79
CA ALA A 290 -1.87 -3.03 -11.14
C ALA A 290 -1.62 -3.91 -9.90
N TYR A 291 -2.47 -3.78 -8.86
CA TYR A 291 -2.35 -4.52 -7.60
C TYR A 291 -0.97 -4.27 -6.96
N ALA A 292 -0.14 -5.30 -6.77
CA ALA A 292 1.19 -5.22 -6.18
C ALA A 292 2.00 -6.49 -6.48
N TYR A 293 3.20 -6.56 -5.91
CA TYR A 293 4.01 -7.77 -5.75
C TYR A 293 4.41 -8.45 -7.05
N THR A 294 4.38 -7.70 -8.16
CA THR A 294 4.65 -8.21 -9.52
C THR A 294 3.67 -9.28 -10.01
N LYS A 295 2.56 -9.55 -9.30
CA LYS A 295 1.59 -10.58 -9.70
C LYS A 295 0.91 -10.21 -11.02
N TYR A 296 0.72 -8.90 -11.26
CA TYR A 296 0.18 -8.36 -12.49
C TYR A 296 1.12 -7.34 -13.12
N LEU A 297 1.09 -7.26 -14.45
CA LEU A 297 1.62 -6.15 -15.24
C LEU A 297 0.46 -5.41 -15.89
N GLY A 298 0.24 -4.16 -15.48
CA GLY A 298 -0.79 -3.32 -16.09
C GLY A 298 -0.50 -3.11 -17.58
N LYS A 299 -1.53 -3.21 -18.42
CA LYS A 299 -1.44 -2.91 -19.86
C LYS A 299 -2.60 -2.00 -20.25
N LEU A 300 -2.28 -0.79 -20.70
CA LEU A 300 -3.25 0.17 -21.21
C LEU A 300 -2.85 0.58 -22.62
N HIS A 301 -3.70 0.33 -23.60
CA HIS A 301 -3.57 0.84 -24.95
C HIS A 301 -4.39 2.13 -25.07
N VAL A 302 -3.79 3.18 -25.63
CA VAL A 302 -4.40 4.51 -25.75
C VAL A 302 -4.22 5.09 -27.14
N GLN A 303 -5.26 5.76 -27.64
CA GLN A 303 -5.29 6.43 -28.93
C GLN A 303 -5.63 7.91 -28.72
N PHE A 304 -4.80 8.79 -29.26
CA PHE A 304 -4.94 10.24 -29.12
C PHE A 304 -5.13 10.92 -30.48
N ASP A 305 -5.86 12.04 -30.47
CA ASP A 305 -5.95 12.93 -31.63
C ASP A 305 -4.70 13.82 -31.75
N ALA A 306 -4.66 14.65 -32.79
CA ALA A 306 -3.52 15.53 -33.06
C ALA A 306 -3.31 16.61 -31.99
N ASP A 307 -4.33 16.90 -31.17
CA ASP A 307 -4.31 17.89 -30.10
C ASP A 307 -4.00 17.26 -28.74
N GLY A 308 -3.83 15.95 -28.68
CA GLY A 308 -3.53 15.19 -27.47
C GLY A 308 -4.76 14.81 -26.66
N ASN A 309 -5.97 14.88 -27.24
CA ASN A 309 -7.17 14.40 -26.56
C ASN A 309 -7.30 12.88 -26.73
N LEU A 310 -7.62 12.19 -25.64
CA LEU A 310 -7.86 10.75 -25.64
C LEU A 310 -9.12 10.43 -26.45
N ILE A 311 -8.99 9.62 -27.51
CA ILE A 311 -10.09 9.17 -28.36
C ILE A 311 -10.65 7.85 -27.86
N LYS A 312 -9.75 6.89 -27.62
CA LYS A 312 -10.10 5.51 -27.30
C LYS A 312 -9.02 4.91 -26.42
N TRP A 313 -9.43 3.98 -25.57
CA TRP A 313 -8.54 3.13 -24.79
C TRP A 313 -9.10 1.71 -24.72
N ASP A 314 -8.21 0.76 -24.48
CA ASP A 314 -8.53 -0.62 -24.10
C ASP A 314 -7.37 -1.19 -23.25
N GLY A 315 -7.62 -2.28 -22.52
CA GLY A 315 -6.58 -2.93 -21.74
C GLY A 315 -7.08 -3.63 -20.49
N SER A 316 -6.17 -4.36 -19.86
CA SER A 316 -6.37 -5.08 -18.62
C SER A 316 -5.01 -5.44 -18.01
N PRO A 317 -4.87 -5.55 -16.69
CA PRO A 317 -3.68 -6.15 -16.09
C PRO A 317 -3.46 -7.58 -16.58
N ILE A 318 -2.21 -7.89 -16.93
CA ILE A 318 -1.76 -9.21 -17.38
C ILE A 318 -1.35 -10.00 -16.14
N LEU A 319 -2.01 -11.12 -15.87
CA LEU A 319 -1.64 -12.05 -14.80
C LEU A 319 -0.32 -12.75 -15.16
N LEU A 320 0.72 -12.57 -14.35
CA LEU A 320 2.05 -13.13 -14.58
C LEU A 320 2.20 -14.52 -13.95
N ASN A 321 1.37 -15.48 -14.34
CA ASN A 321 1.44 -16.86 -13.84
C ASN A 321 2.48 -17.72 -14.61
N ALA A 322 2.47 -19.03 -14.37
CA ALA A 322 3.42 -19.96 -14.99
C ALA A 322 3.40 -20.00 -16.54
N SER A 323 2.35 -19.52 -17.20
CA SER A 323 2.27 -19.44 -18.68
C SER A 323 3.13 -18.35 -19.31
N VAL A 324 3.52 -17.32 -18.55
CA VAL A 324 4.40 -16.24 -19.02
C VAL A 324 5.84 -16.69 -18.86
N ALA A 325 6.68 -16.70 -19.90
CA ALA A 325 8.05 -17.19 -19.72
C ALA A 325 8.89 -16.31 -18.77
N GLN A 326 10.03 -16.84 -18.31
CA GLN A 326 10.97 -16.13 -17.45
C GLN A 326 12.26 -15.84 -18.22
N GLU A 327 12.76 -14.61 -18.10
CA GLU A 327 14.02 -14.21 -18.72
C GLU A 327 15.23 -14.77 -17.96
N GLN A 328 16.05 -15.57 -18.65
CA GLN A 328 17.18 -16.28 -18.04
C GLN A 328 18.21 -15.33 -17.41
N ASP A 329 18.48 -14.18 -18.01
CA ASP A 329 19.49 -13.24 -17.49
C ASP A 329 19.08 -12.56 -16.18
N LEU A 330 17.77 -12.55 -15.86
CA LEU A 330 17.25 -12.11 -14.56
C LEU A 330 17.34 -13.25 -13.53
N LEU A 331 17.07 -14.48 -13.94
CA LEU A 331 17.24 -15.67 -13.09
C LEU A 331 18.71 -15.83 -12.69
N ASP A 332 19.64 -15.72 -13.64
CA ASP A 332 21.07 -15.79 -13.38
C ASP A 332 21.53 -14.69 -12.41
N LEU A 333 20.97 -13.47 -12.53
CA LEU A 333 21.23 -12.39 -11.58
C LEU A 333 20.70 -12.72 -10.19
N LEU A 334 19.51 -13.32 -10.09
CA LEU A 334 18.92 -13.73 -8.83
C LEU A 334 19.79 -14.75 -8.09
N GLU A 335 20.39 -15.69 -8.81
CA GLU A 335 21.31 -16.69 -8.25
C GLU A 335 22.59 -16.09 -7.64
N VAL A 336 23.02 -14.91 -8.09
CA VAL A 336 24.14 -14.18 -7.46
C VAL A 336 23.80 -13.79 -6.01
N PHE A 337 22.55 -13.43 -5.76
CA PHE A 337 22.08 -12.97 -4.45
C PHE A 337 21.54 -14.10 -3.57
N ARG A 338 21.04 -15.20 -4.17
CA ARG A 338 20.32 -16.28 -3.48
C ARG A 338 21.03 -16.89 -2.27
N PRO A 339 22.36 -17.13 -2.25
CA PRO A 339 23.00 -17.83 -1.13
C PRO A 339 22.76 -17.22 0.26
N ASN A 340 22.67 -15.89 0.37
CA ASN A 340 22.41 -15.24 1.66
C ASN A 340 20.95 -15.42 2.12
N VAL A 341 20.01 -15.41 1.19
CA VAL A 341 18.58 -15.63 1.46
C VAL A 341 18.36 -17.09 1.85
N THR A 342 18.93 -18.03 1.11
CA THR A 342 18.82 -19.48 1.40
C THR A 342 19.37 -19.85 2.78
N ARG A 343 20.35 -19.11 3.31
CA ARG A 343 20.81 -19.32 4.69
C ARG A 343 19.72 -18.98 5.71
N LEU A 344 18.95 -17.91 5.49
CA LEU A 344 17.83 -17.53 6.37
C LEU A 344 16.65 -18.48 6.22
N GLU A 345 16.36 -18.93 5.01
CA GLU A 345 15.30 -19.93 4.73
C GLU A 345 15.56 -21.28 5.43
N LYS A 346 16.81 -21.61 5.72
CA LYS A 346 17.19 -22.85 6.42
C LYS A 346 17.24 -22.70 7.94
N SER A 347 17.16 -21.47 8.46
CA SER A 347 17.27 -21.19 9.88
C SER A 347 15.89 -21.20 10.53
N VAL A 348 15.48 -22.36 11.07
CA VAL A 348 14.19 -22.54 11.74
C VAL A 348 14.22 -21.90 13.14
N VAL A 349 13.22 -21.09 13.45
CA VAL A 349 13.06 -20.40 14.76
C VAL A 349 11.86 -20.89 15.57
N GLY A 350 11.05 -21.77 15.00
CA GLY A 350 9.90 -22.39 15.66
C GLY A 350 8.95 -22.96 14.62
N HIS A 351 7.74 -23.30 15.05
CA HIS A 351 6.73 -23.96 14.26
C HIS A 351 5.34 -23.37 14.55
N THR A 352 4.50 -23.23 13.53
CA THR A 352 3.08 -22.87 13.69
C THR A 352 2.18 -24.06 13.33
N LYS A 353 1.06 -24.20 14.06
CA LYS A 353 -0.01 -25.16 13.71
C LYS A 353 -1.16 -24.52 12.92
N VAL A 354 -1.13 -23.19 12.75
CA VAL A 354 -2.16 -22.38 12.10
C VAL A 354 -1.54 -21.44 11.06
N HIS A 355 -2.35 -20.94 10.11
CA HIS A 355 -1.93 -19.82 9.26
C HIS A 355 -1.75 -18.58 10.13
N LEU A 356 -0.67 -17.83 9.95
CA LEU A 356 -0.44 -16.57 10.65
C LEU A 356 -0.78 -15.41 9.71
N GLU A 357 -1.98 -14.86 9.90
CA GLU A 357 -2.56 -13.83 9.06
C GLU A 357 -1.90 -12.48 9.34
N GLY A 358 -1.16 -11.99 8.34
CA GLY A 358 -0.43 -10.73 8.33
C GLY A 358 -0.85 -9.80 7.20
N ASN A 359 -1.90 -10.14 6.44
CA ASN A 359 -2.34 -9.37 5.28
C ASN A 359 -2.83 -7.98 5.71
N LYS A 360 -2.49 -6.97 4.91
CA LYS A 360 -2.90 -5.59 5.15
C LYS A 360 -4.41 -5.43 5.33
N ALA A 361 -5.22 -6.15 4.56
CA ALA A 361 -6.68 -6.04 4.59
C ALA A 361 -7.28 -6.48 5.94
N VAL A 362 -6.55 -7.31 6.69
CA VAL A 362 -6.95 -7.80 8.01
C VAL A 362 -6.23 -7.01 9.10
N CYS A 363 -4.89 -7.08 9.17
CA CYS A 363 -4.10 -6.49 10.26
C CYS A 363 -4.17 -4.96 10.35
N ARG A 364 -4.63 -4.26 9.31
CA ARG A 364 -4.83 -2.79 9.35
C ARG A 364 -6.30 -2.39 9.58
N ALA A 365 -7.20 -3.35 9.67
CA ALA A 365 -8.63 -3.11 9.77
C ALA A 365 -9.28 -3.75 11.02
N GLU A 366 -8.76 -4.87 11.48
CA GLU A 366 -9.31 -5.66 12.59
C GLU A 366 -8.22 -6.50 13.30
N GLU A 367 -8.61 -7.26 14.31
CA GLU A 367 -7.69 -8.17 15.02
C GLU A 367 -7.12 -9.21 14.05
N CYS A 368 -5.80 -9.39 14.06
CA CYS A 368 -5.15 -10.46 13.32
C CYS A 368 -4.25 -11.30 14.24
N ASN A 369 -4.19 -12.62 14.00
CA ASN A 369 -3.52 -13.53 14.93
C ASN A 369 -1.99 -13.39 14.89
N LEU A 370 -1.39 -12.99 13.76
CA LEU A 370 0.02 -12.64 13.72
C LEU A 370 0.31 -11.36 14.54
N GLY A 371 -0.60 -10.38 14.48
CA GLY A 371 -0.55 -9.19 15.33
C GLY A 371 -0.57 -9.54 16.82
N ASN A 372 -1.46 -10.46 17.22
CA ASN A 372 -1.50 -10.99 18.59
C ASN A 372 -0.18 -11.63 19.00
N LEU A 373 0.40 -12.48 18.15
CA LEU A 373 1.68 -13.14 18.41
C LEU A 373 2.82 -12.14 18.58
N ILE A 374 2.92 -11.15 17.68
CA ILE A 374 3.99 -10.13 17.73
C ILE A 374 3.86 -9.31 19.01
N ALA A 375 2.64 -8.84 19.32
CA ALA A 375 2.39 -8.06 20.53
C ALA A 375 2.71 -8.89 21.80
N ASP A 376 2.36 -10.17 21.83
CA ASP A 376 2.70 -11.06 22.94
C ASP A 376 4.21 -11.30 23.06
N ALA A 377 4.91 -11.43 21.94
CA ALA A 377 6.36 -11.55 21.91
C ALA A 377 7.06 -10.31 22.47
N MET A 378 6.53 -9.12 22.23
CA MET A 378 7.05 -7.87 22.80
C MET A 378 6.91 -7.82 24.32
N VAL A 379 5.74 -8.18 24.87
CA VAL A 379 5.53 -8.29 26.33
C VAL A 379 6.45 -9.37 26.91
N TYR A 380 6.55 -10.51 26.23
CA TYR A 380 7.40 -11.61 26.65
C TYR A 380 8.88 -11.23 26.69
N SER A 381 9.36 -10.45 25.71
CA SER A 381 10.73 -9.95 25.72
C SER A 381 11.01 -9.10 26.95
N ARG A 382 10.06 -8.26 27.38
CA ARG A 382 10.22 -7.48 28.63
C ARG A 382 10.25 -8.39 29.86
N LEU A 383 9.35 -9.37 29.92
CA LEU A 383 9.32 -10.36 30.99
C LEU A 383 10.65 -11.13 31.13
N MET A 384 11.33 -11.41 30.02
CA MET A 384 12.63 -12.10 30.05
C MET A 384 13.75 -11.21 30.61
N GLU A 385 13.67 -9.90 30.46
CA GLU A 385 14.64 -8.93 31.01
C GLU A 385 14.37 -8.60 32.48
N GLU A 386 13.11 -8.54 32.88
CA GLU A 386 12.65 -8.26 34.24
C GLU A 386 11.84 -9.45 34.75
N GLN A 387 12.51 -10.39 35.41
CA GLN A 387 11.93 -11.65 35.91
C GLN A 387 10.92 -11.45 37.05
N GLY A 388 10.70 -10.21 37.50
CA GLY A 388 9.67 -9.84 38.46
C GLY A 388 10.10 -9.99 39.93
N GLY A 389 9.10 -10.17 40.79
CA GLY A 389 9.22 -10.25 42.26
C GLY A 389 7.83 -10.27 42.91
N ASP A 390 7.46 -9.19 43.60
CA ASP A 390 6.08 -9.00 44.12
C ASP A 390 5.02 -8.85 43.01
N PHE A 391 5.47 -8.65 41.78
CA PHE A 391 4.68 -8.60 40.55
C PHE A 391 5.27 -9.51 39.47
N TRP A 392 4.45 -9.92 38.51
CA TRP A 392 4.87 -10.83 37.44
C TRP A 392 5.57 -10.13 36.28
N THR A 393 5.30 -8.84 36.04
CA THR A 393 6.02 -8.00 35.09
C THR A 393 5.79 -6.52 35.42
N ASP A 394 6.64 -5.63 34.92
CA ASP A 394 6.46 -4.18 35.03
C ASP A 394 5.79 -3.56 33.79
N ALA A 395 5.66 -4.30 32.68
CA ALA A 395 4.92 -3.87 31.49
C ALA A 395 4.10 -5.02 30.89
N ALA A 396 2.80 -5.04 31.17
CA ALA A 396 1.88 -6.08 30.71
C ALA A 396 1.18 -5.75 29.38
N ILE A 397 1.47 -4.58 28.79
CA ILE A 397 0.79 -4.03 27.63
C ILE A 397 1.80 -3.84 26.50
N SER A 398 1.41 -4.19 25.28
CA SER A 398 2.13 -3.79 24.08
C SER A 398 1.18 -3.36 22.97
N ILE A 399 1.68 -2.50 22.09
CA ILE A 399 1.00 -2.06 20.89
C ILE A 399 1.95 -2.13 19.70
N VAL A 400 1.44 -2.59 18.56
CA VAL A 400 2.16 -2.64 17.28
C VAL A 400 1.22 -2.22 16.16
N GLN A 401 1.68 -1.37 15.26
CA GLN A 401 0.90 -0.90 14.12
C GLN A 401 0.82 -1.98 13.03
N GLY A 402 -0.35 -2.18 12.45
CA GLY A 402 -0.61 -3.17 11.40
C GLY A 402 0.21 -2.92 10.13
N GLY A 403 0.56 -1.65 9.85
CA GLY A 403 1.47 -1.26 8.77
C GLY A 403 2.90 -1.77 8.95
N GLY A 404 3.28 -2.13 10.18
CA GLY A 404 4.55 -2.77 10.53
C GLY A 404 4.59 -4.28 10.21
N ILE A 405 3.44 -4.92 10.01
CA ILE A 405 3.30 -6.34 9.69
C ILE A 405 3.16 -6.47 8.17
N ARG A 406 4.18 -7.04 7.51
CA ARG A 406 4.34 -6.90 6.04
C ARG A 406 4.00 -8.14 5.23
N SER A 407 3.80 -9.27 5.87
CA SER A 407 3.45 -10.53 5.21
C SER A 407 2.71 -11.44 6.18
N SER A 408 1.90 -12.35 5.64
CA SER A 408 1.44 -13.54 6.35
C SER A 408 2.53 -14.61 6.37
N ILE A 409 2.43 -15.58 7.28
CA ILE A 409 3.22 -16.82 7.27
C ILE A 409 2.28 -17.99 7.04
N GLU A 410 2.43 -18.63 5.89
CA GLU A 410 1.66 -19.81 5.53
C GLU A 410 2.05 -21.01 6.38
N LYS A 411 1.05 -21.79 6.80
CA LYS A 411 1.30 -23.03 7.53
C LYS A 411 1.83 -24.09 6.56
N ARG A 412 3.15 -24.31 6.59
CA ARG A 412 3.81 -25.42 5.89
C ARG A 412 3.40 -26.78 6.47
N SER A 413 3.69 -27.85 5.74
CA SER A 413 3.39 -29.23 6.17
C SER A 413 4.11 -29.64 7.46
N ASP A 414 5.36 -29.21 7.62
CA ASP A 414 6.15 -29.34 8.86
C ASP A 414 5.83 -28.24 9.89
N GLY A 415 5.16 -27.18 9.45
CA GLY A 415 4.82 -26.00 10.25
C GLY A 415 6.00 -25.06 10.49
N ALA A 416 7.17 -25.28 9.87
CA ALA A 416 8.39 -24.53 10.18
C ALA A 416 8.24 -23.03 9.89
N ILE A 417 8.72 -22.21 10.83
CA ILE A 417 8.89 -20.77 10.71
C ILE A 417 10.39 -20.48 10.71
N THR A 418 10.86 -19.69 9.75
CA THR A 418 12.28 -19.43 9.51
C THR A 418 12.65 -17.97 9.78
N ASP A 419 13.95 -17.68 9.94
CA ASP A 419 14.43 -16.29 10.02
C ASP A 419 14.02 -15.48 8.77
N ASN A 420 13.92 -16.12 7.59
CA ASN A 420 13.44 -15.47 6.37
C ASN A 420 11.97 -15.04 6.49
N ASP A 421 11.14 -15.88 7.13
CA ASP A 421 9.73 -15.57 7.35
C ASP A 421 9.61 -14.37 8.30
N ILE A 422 10.33 -14.37 9.44
CA ILE A 422 10.29 -13.26 10.39
C ILE A 422 10.81 -11.96 9.77
N LEU A 423 11.90 -12.01 8.99
CA LEU A 423 12.43 -10.84 8.31
C LEU A 423 11.48 -10.29 7.23
N SER A 424 10.68 -11.15 6.61
CA SER A 424 9.64 -10.73 5.65
C SER A 424 8.42 -10.12 6.35
N VAL A 425 8.12 -10.53 7.59
CA VAL A 425 7.05 -9.93 8.41
C VAL A 425 7.49 -8.59 9.02
N LEU A 426 8.71 -8.51 9.57
CA LEU A 426 9.27 -7.36 10.31
C LEU A 426 10.59 -6.89 9.67
N PRO A 427 10.56 -6.22 8.49
CA PRO A 427 11.76 -5.97 7.70
C PRO A 427 12.69 -4.86 8.23
N TRP A 428 12.23 -4.04 9.19
CA TRP A 428 12.97 -2.87 9.69
C TRP A 428 13.75 -3.11 10.99
N SER A 429 13.49 -4.22 11.70
CA SER A 429 14.15 -4.53 12.99
C SER A 429 14.04 -3.36 13.99
N ASN A 430 12.84 -2.81 14.17
CA ASN A 430 12.64 -1.64 15.03
C ASN A 430 13.06 -1.95 16.46
N LYS A 431 13.85 -1.05 17.05
CA LYS A 431 14.16 -1.15 18.50
C LYS A 431 12.86 -1.12 19.30
N LEU A 432 12.79 -1.93 20.35
CA LEU A 432 11.68 -1.90 21.29
C LEU A 432 11.97 -0.98 22.47
N TYR A 433 10.93 -0.28 22.91
CA TYR A 433 10.97 0.60 24.06
C TYR A 433 9.79 0.31 24.98
N MET A 434 10.03 0.36 26.27
CA MET A 434 9.00 0.53 27.29
C MET A 434 8.83 2.02 27.56
N VAL A 435 7.58 2.49 27.51
CA VAL A 435 7.22 3.88 27.83
C VAL A 435 6.11 3.93 28.87
N SER A 436 6.16 4.94 29.72
CA SER A 436 5.08 5.24 30.67
C SER A 436 4.07 6.18 30.00
N MET A 437 2.82 5.73 29.86
CA MET A 437 1.73 6.46 29.21
C MET A 437 0.55 6.61 30.16
N LYS A 438 -0.12 7.77 30.14
CA LYS A 438 -1.43 7.89 30.81
C LYS A 438 -2.47 7.04 30.09
N GLY A 439 -3.46 6.54 30.82
CA GLY A 439 -4.57 5.82 30.20
C GLY A 439 -5.28 6.64 29.12
N SER A 440 -5.45 7.95 29.33
CA SER A 440 -5.99 8.86 28.32
C SER A 440 -5.17 8.92 27.03
N SER A 441 -3.85 8.71 27.09
CA SER A 441 -3.00 8.64 25.90
C SER A 441 -3.08 7.30 25.19
N ILE A 442 -3.21 6.19 25.93
CA ILE A 442 -3.49 4.88 25.33
C ILE A 442 -4.82 4.94 24.57
N ARG A 443 -5.87 5.50 25.18
CA ARG A 443 -7.17 5.71 24.52
C ARG A 443 -7.03 6.53 23.24
N ARG A 444 -6.26 7.63 23.27
CA ARG A 444 -6.02 8.49 22.11
C ARG A 444 -5.30 7.76 20.98
N ALA A 445 -4.31 6.93 21.29
CA ALA A 445 -3.61 6.12 20.29
C ALA A 445 -4.56 5.11 19.62
N LEU A 446 -5.43 4.46 20.40
CA LEU A 446 -6.47 3.56 19.88
C LEU A 446 -7.49 4.29 18.99
N GLU A 447 -7.94 5.48 19.41
CA GLU A 447 -8.81 6.34 18.60
C GLU A 447 -8.17 6.74 17.26
N HIS A 448 -6.91 7.17 17.30
CA HIS A 448 -6.14 7.55 16.12
C HIS A 448 -5.99 6.37 15.15
N GLY A 449 -5.54 5.21 15.63
CA GLY A 449 -5.42 4.01 14.80
C GLY A 449 -6.76 3.59 14.17
N ALA A 450 -7.87 3.69 14.91
CA ALA A 450 -9.21 3.41 14.37
C ALA A 450 -9.70 4.47 13.38
N ALA A 451 -9.18 5.70 13.42
CA ALA A 451 -9.49 6.78 12.49
C ALA A 451 -8.79 6.62 11.13
N LEU A 452 -7.69 5.86 11.07
CA LEU A 452 -6.93 5.62 9.83
C LEU A 452 -7.51 4.50 8.96
N ARG A 453 -8.38 3.65 9.52
CA ARG A 453 -9.02 2.54 8.78
C ARG A 453 -9.71 3.03 7.50
N GLY A 454 -9.37 2.42 6.37
CA GLY A 454 -9.98 2.71 5.07
C GLY A 454 -9.51 4.01 4.40
N LYS A 455 -8.46 4.66 4.91
CA LYS A 455 -7.75 5.75 4.23
C LYS A 455 -6.61 5.18 3.38
N ASP A 456 -6.08 5.96 2.44
CA ASP A 456 -4.94 5.52 1.61
C ASP A 456 -3.69 5.21 2.47
N SER A 457 -3.52 5.93 3.59
CA SER A 457 -2.52 5.66 4.63
C SER A 457 -3.21 5.05 5.88
N ASP A 458 -3.34 3.72 5.88
CA ASP A 458 -4.06 2.93 6.90
C ASP A 458 -3.17 2.16 7.87
N GLY A 459 -1.84 2.31 7.77
CA GLY A 459 -0.85 1.52 8.53
C GLY A 459 -0.96 1.64 10.06
N GLY A 460 -1.47 2.77 10.57
CA GLY A 460 -1.45 3.08 11.99
C GLY A 460 -2.47 2.37 12.87
N PHE A 461 -3.30 1.47 12.35
CA PHE A 461 -4.20 0.66 13.17
C PHE A 461 -3.41 -0.25 14.13
N LEU A 462 -3.78 -0.31 15.40
CA LEU A 462 -2.96 -0.97 16.43
C LEU A 462 -3.45 -2.38 16.75
N GLN A 463 -2.59 -3.38 16.55
CA GLN A 463 -2.67 -4.70 17.18
C GLN A 463 -2.09 -4.62 18.60
N VAL A 464 -2.57 -5.47 19.51
CA VAL A 464 -2.33 -5.26 20.95
C VAL A 464 -2.07 -6.55 21.72
N SER A 465 -1.36 -6.44 22.85
CA SER A 465 -1.34 -7.42 23.95
C SER A 465 -1.67 -6.73 25.26
N GLY A 466 -2.39 -7.42 26.15
CA GLY A 466 -2.78 -6.87 27.43
C GLY A 466 -3.84 -5.75 27.35
N ILE A 467 -4.42 -5.50 26.18
CA ILE A 467 -5.56 -4.60 25.95
C ILE A 467 -6.74 -5.40 25.40
N ARG A 468 -7.95 -5.07 25.84
CA ARG A 468 -9.21 -5.42 25.17
C ARG A 468 -9.96 -4.14 24.85
N VAL A 469 -10.24 -3.88 23.58
CA VAL A 469 -10.88 -2.64 23.13
C VAL A 469 -12.12 -2.94 22.31
N VAL A 470 -13.18 -2.18 22.59
CA VAL A 470 -14.42 -2.19 21.81
C VAL A 470 -14.55 -0.86 21.09
N PHE A 471 -14.76 -0.91 19.79
CA PHE A 471 -14.96 0.24 18.91
C PHE A 471 -16.39 0.29 18.37
N ASN A 472 -16.90 1.49 18.12
CA ASN A 472 -18.10 1.75 17.33
C ASN A 472 -17.72 2.63 16.13
N SER A 473 -17.63 2.04 14.94
CA SER A 473 -17.24 2.73 13.71
C SER A 473 -18.26 3.78 13.23
N ASN A 474 -19.49 3.78 13.78
CA ASN A 474 -20.51 4.78 13.45
C ASN A 474 -20.33 6.09 14.22
N LYS A 475 -19.44 6.13 15.22
CA LYS A 475 -19.13 7.37 15.93
C LYS A 475 -18.10 8.21 15.16
N PRO A 476 -18.11 9.55 15.34
CA PRO A 476 -17.11 10.43 14.75
C PRO A 476 -15.68 10.02 15.11
N GLU A 477 -14.71 10.36 14.26
CA GLU A 477 -13.29 10.20 14.57
C GLU A 477 -12.95 10.83 15.92
N GLY A 478 -12.15 10.13 16.74
CA GLY A 478 -11.82 10.54 18.11
C GLY A 478 -12.87 10.18 19.16
N GLN A 479 -13.98 9.53 18.78
CA GLN A 479 -15.01 9.03 19.70
C GLN A 479 -15.42 7.57 19.41
N ARG A 480 -14.60 6.82 18.67
CA ARG A 480 -14.90 5.46 18.22
C ARG A 480 -14.66 4.44 19.33
N VAL A 481 -13.78 4.68 20.29
CA VAL A 481 -13.52 3.80 21.44
C VAL A 481 -14.69 3.84 22.41
N VAL A 482 -15.33 2.69 22.62
CA VAL A 482 -16.46 2.51 23.54
C VAL A 482 -15.99 2.10 24.93
N SER A 483 -15.09 1.12 25.00
CA SER A 483 -14.51 0.63 26.25
C SER A 483 -13.11 0.09 26.01
N VAL A 484 -12.25 0.22 27.02
CA VAL A 484 -10.89 -0.35 27.01
C VAL A 484 -10.66 -1.00 28.36
N GLN A 485 -10.23 -2.25 28.35
CA GLN A 485 -9.71 -2.96 29.52
C GLN A 485 -8.23 -3.24 29.32
N VAL A 486 -7.48 -3.19 30.41
CA VAL A 486 -6.04 -3.43 30.44
C VAL A 486 -5.66 -4.47 31.47
N ARG A 487 -4.63 -5.27 31.15
CA ARG A 487 -4.09 -6.32 32.02
C ARG A 487 -3.17 -5.70 33.08
N CYS A 488 -3.36 -6.07 34.34
CA CYS A 488 -2.48 -5.60 35.41
C CYS A 488 -1.05 -6.16 35.26
N ALA A 489 -0.05 -5.30 35.41
CA ALA A 489 1.37 -5.67 35.47
C ALA A 489 1.79 -5.98 36.91
N ALA A 490 1.55 -5.02 37.82
CA ALA A 490 1.89 -5.11 39.24
C ALA A 490 0.87 -5.91 40.08
N CYS A 491 0.63 -7.17 39.74
CA CYS A 491 -0.33 -8.04 40.43
C CYS A 491 0.18 -9.48 40.54
N ARG A 492 -0.36 -10.28 41.46
CA ARG A 492 0.05 -11.69 41.63
C ARG A 492 -0.54 -12.61 40.57
N VAL A 493 -1.77 -12.34 40.16
CA VAL A 493 -2.48 -13.08 39.11
C VAL A 493 -2.95 -12.06 38.08
N PRO A 494 -2.52 -12.14 36.81
CA PRO A 494 -2.92 -11.19 35.78
C PRO A 494 -4.44 -11.21 35.57
N SER A 495 -5.06 -10.04 35.65
CA SER A 495 -6.48 -9.84 35.37
C SER A 495 -6.70 -8.54 34.60
N TYR A 496 -7.82 -8.46 33.88
CA TYR A 496 -8.23 -7.24 33.18
C TYR A 496 -9.08 -6.34 34.09
N SER A 497 -8.87 -5.04 34.00
CA SER A 497 -9.72 -4.01 34.59
C SER A 497 -9.91 -2.87 33.59
N ASP A 498 -10.93 -2.04 33.81
CA ASP A 498 -11.16 -0.88 32.95
C ASP A 498 -9.95 0.07 32.97
N LEU A 499 -9.66 0.67 31.81
CA LEU A 499 -8.61 1.67 31.66
C LEU A 499 -8.96 2.94 32.45
N ASP A 500 -8.13 3.31 33.40
CA ASP A 500 -8.21 4.59 34.11
C ASP A 500 -7.38 5.64 33.35
N ASP A 501 -8.08 6.66 32.85
CA ASP A 501 -7.48 7.71 32.02
C ASP A 501 -6.40 8.55 32.74
N THR A 502 -6.40 8.53 34.08
CA THR A 502 -5.46 9.29 34.93
C THR A 502 -4.26 8.45 35.39
N SER A 503 -4.43 7.13 35.44
CA SER A 503 -3.37 6.18 35.83
C SER A 503 -2.28 6.09 34.75
N ILE A 504 -1.07 5.73 35.19
CA ILE A 504 0.10 5.54 34.32
C ILE A 504 0.32 4.05 34.10
N TYR A 505 0.54 3.67 32.85
CA TYR A 505 0.80 2.30 32.42
C TYR A 505 2.11 2.23 31.65
N ASN A 506 2.88 1.17 31.88
CA ASN A 506 4.04 0.88 31.05
C ASN A 506 3.60 0.07 29.82
N VAL A 507 3.95 0.58 28.64
CA VAL A 507 3.56 0.04 27.33
C VAL A 507 4.83 -0.25 26.53
N VAL A 508 4.94 -1.46 25.99
CA VAL A 508 6.01 -1.85 25.06
C VAL A 508 5.59 -1.54 23.63
N LEU A 509 6.42 -0.81 22.89
CA LEU A 509 6.18 -0.45 21.49
C LEU A 509 7.48 -0.29 20.71
N GLY A 510 7.38 -0.34 19.38
CA GLY A 510 8.52 -0.13 18.49
C GLY A 510 8.91 1.35 18.33
N GLU A 511 10.17 1.60 18.00
CA GLU A 511 10.73 2.95 17.85
C GLU A 511 9.98 3.82 16.81
N PHE A 512 9.45 3.21 15.76
CA PHE A 512 8.60 3.89 14.79
C PHE A 512 7.40 4.59 15.44
N LEU A 513 6.64 3.88 16.28
CA LEU A 513 5.52 4.48 17.02
C LEU A 513 6.01 5.51 18.05
N LEU A 514 7.12 5.23 18.72
CA LEU A 514 7.70 6.13 19.72
C LEU A 514 7.99 7.52 19.15
N ASP A 515 8.49 7.56 17.93
CA ASP A 515 8.90 8.79 17.26
C ASP A 515 7.78 9.44 16.42
N GLY A 516 6.56 8.89 16.51
CA GLY A 516 5.34 9.47 15.94
C GLY A 516 4.97 8.97 14.55
N GLY A 517 5.48 7.79 14.17
CA GLY A 517 5.09 7.09 12.95
C GLY A 517 3.58 6.90 12.82
N ASP A 518 3.09 6.92 11.58
CA ASP A 518 1.65 6.93 11.23
C ASP A 518 0.85 8.08 11.91
N GLY A 519 1.54 9.11 12.40
CA GLY A 519 0.93 10.25 13.09
C GLY A 519 0.52 10.00 14.53
N HIS A 520 0.96 8.89 15.14
CA HIS A 520 0.71 8.63 16.56
C HIS A 520 1.44 9.65 17.45
N VAL A 521 0.86 9.99 18.60
CA VAL A 521 1.49 10.88 19.59
C VAL A 521 1.71 10.09 20.87
N ILE A 522 2.92 9.53 21.01
CA ILE A 522 3.29 8.63 22.11
C ILE A 522 4.09 9.33 23.22
N ARG A 523 5.03 10.21 22.86
CA ARG A 523 5.90 10.86 23.86
C ARG A 523 5.12 11.80 24.75
N GLU A 524 5.21 11.56 26.05
CA GLU A 524 4.71 12.46 27.10
C GLU A 524 5.89 13.13 27.82
N SER A 525 5.72 14.39 28.21
CA SER A 525 6.75 15.14 28.96
C SER A 525 7.05 14.47 30.31
N GLY A 526 8.33 14.30 30.64
CA GLY A 526 8.78 13.93 31.99
C GLY A 526 9.11 12.45 32.22
N HIS A 527 8.89 11.56 31.24
CA HIS A 527 9.29 10.14 31.33
C HIS A 527 10.25 9.79 30.20
N GLN A 528 11.38 9.15 30.51
CA GLN A 528 12.35 8.71 29.52
C GLN A 528 12.00 7.30 29.04
N PRO A 529 11.88 7.05 27.72
CA PRO A 529 11.72 5.71 27.18
C PRO A 529 12.87 4.80 27.60
N GLN A 530 12.55 3.61 28.08
CA GLN A 530 13.55 2.58 28.38
C GLN A 530 13.67 1.63 27.20
N ARG A 531 14.86 1.58 26.58
CA ARG A 531 15.13 0.65 25.49
C ARG A 531 15.24 -0.78 26.04
N LEU A 532 14.57 -1.73 25.39
CA LEU A 532 14.74 -3.17 25.63
C LEU A 532 16.04 -3.66 24.97
N GLN A 533 16.52 -4.83 25.40
CA GLN A 533 17.69 -5.48 24.82
C GLN A 533 17.41 -5.95 23.39
N ASN A 534 16.25 -6.57 23.17
CA ASN A 534 15.83 -7.08 21.86
C ASN A 534 15.08 -6.01 21.04
N ASN A 535 15.25 -6.04 19.73
CA ASN A 535 14.34 -5.40 18.78
C ASN A 535 13.08 -6.26 18.52
N ASP A 536 12.14 -5.77 17.70
CA ASP A 536 10.88 -6.46 17.39
C ASP A 536 11.09 -7.86 16.78
N LEU A 537 12.00 -7.98 15.81
CA LEU A 537 12.37 -9.23 15.16
C LEU A 537 13.01 -10.23 16.13
N GLU A 538 13.91 -9.77 16.99
CA GLU A 538 14.60 -10.57 18.01
C GLU A 538 13.62 -11.04 19.09
N ALA A 539 12.68 -10.18 19.51
CA ALA A 539 11.64 -10.53 20.47
C ALA A 539 10.74 -11.65 19.94
N VAL A 540 10.28 -11.55 18.69
CA VAL A 540 9.49 -12.62 18.04
C VAL A 540 10.30 -13.90 17.90
N SER A 541 11.56 -13.80 17.46
CA SER A 541 12.45 -14.97 17.33
C SER A 541 12.71 -15.65 18.67
N GLN A 542 12.90 -14.87 19.75
CA GLN A 542 13.06 -15.39 21.12
C GLN A 542 11.78 -16.10 21.58
N TYR A 543 10.61 -15.49 21.35
CA TYR A 543 9.31 -16.06 21.72
C TYR A 543 9.06 -17.40 21.04
N LEU A 544 9.34 -17.50 19.74
CA LEU A 544 9.18 -18.72 18.95
C LEU A 544 10.14 -19.83 19.39
N ARG A 545 11.43 -19.51 19.57
CA ARG A 545 12.45 -20.48 19.99
C ARG A 545 12.16 -21.09 21.37
N GLN A 546 11.57 -20.31 22.27
CA GLN A 546 11.21 -20.79 23.61
C GLN A 546 9.92 -21.61 23.67
N ARG A 547 8.99 -21.42 22.73
CA ARG A 547 7.73 -22.18 22.68
C ARG A 547 7.80 -23.41 21.79
N ASP A 548 8.69 -23.40 20.80
CA ASP A 548 8.79 -24.35 19.69
C ASP A 548 7.53 -24.38 18.80
N TYR A 549 6.33 -24.58 19.37
CA TYR A 549 5.06 -24.57 18.65
C TYR A 549 4.16 -23.40 19.08
N VAL A 550 3.55 -22.72 18.10
CA VAL A 550 2.55 -21.66 18.31
C VAL A 550 1.26 -21.92 17.56
N TYR A 551 0.17 -21.35 18.06
CA TYR A 551 -1.17 -21.43 17.50
C TYR A 551 -2.02 -20.20 17.88
N PRO A 552 -1.54 -18.96 17.65
CA PRO A 552 -2.27 -17.77 18.07
C PRO A 552 -3.66 -17.73 17.43
N GLU A 553 -4.65 -17.37 18.23
CA GLU A 553 -6.05 -17.25 17.84
C GLU A 553 -6.49 -15.79 17.79
N ILE A 554 -7.67 -15.55 17.21
CA ILE A 554 -8.41 -14.28 17.37
C ILE A 554 -9.23 -14.42 18.64
N GLU A 555 -8.87 -13.69 19.69
CA GLU A 555 -9.41 -13.88 21.05
C GLU A 555 -10.26 -12.71 21.53
N GLY A 556 -10.65 -11.81 20.62
CA GLY A 556 -11.49 -10.65 20.94
C GLY A 556 -10.74 -9.57 21.70
N ARG A 557 -9.45 -9.40 21.44
CA ARG A 557 -8.68 -8.21 21.87
C ARG A 557 -9.25 -6.94 21.25
N ILE A 558 -9.77 -7.03 20.02
CA ILE A 558 -10.34 -5.90 19.30
C ILE A 558 -11.71 -6.26 18.74
N ILE A 559 -12.75 -5.54 19.15
CA ILE A 559 -14.14 -5.80 18.75
C ILE A 559 -14.75 -4.54 18.12
N PHE A 560 -15.44 -4.68 17.00
CA PHE A 560 -16.25 -3.63 16.39
C PHE A 560 -17.74 -3.93 16.57
N ILE A 561 -18.48 -3.01 17.20
CA ILE A 561 -19.95 -3.11 17.30
C ILE A 561 -20.62 -2.32 16.17
N ASN A 562 -21.42 -3.02 15.36
CA ASN A 562 -22.35 -2.37 14.43
C ASN A 562 -23.68 -2.10 15.14
N SER A 563 -24.31 -0.96 14.84
CA SER A 563 -25.60 -0.55 15.43
C SER A 563 -26.74 -1.56 15.18
N SER A 564 -26.61 -2.44 14.19
CA SER A 564 -27.55 -3.52 13.88
C SER A 564 -27.46 -4.73 14.82
N SER A 565 -26.33 -4.95 15.49
CA SER A 565 -26.16 -6.03 16.49
C SER A 565 -26.57 -5.64 17.92
N ALA A 566 -26.72 -4.34 18.20
CA ALA A 566 -27.05 -3.83 19.53
C ALA A 566 -28.49 -4.16 19.98
N ILE A 567 -29.39 -4.51 19.05
CA ILE A 567 -30.79 -4.82 19.37
C ILE A 567 -30.96 -6.29 19.85
N MET A 568 -30.07 -7.21 19.47
CA MET A 568 -30.17 -8.62 19.92
C MET A 568 -29.43 -8.90 21.24
N GLY A 569 -28.38 -8.13 21.56
CA GLY A 569 -27.61 -8.33 22.80
C GLY A 569 -28.36 -7.94 24.08
N SER A 570 -29.21 -6.92 24.04
CA SER A 570 -29.99 -6.51 25.24
C SER A 570 -31.20 -7.42 25.51
N ALA A 571 -31.80 -8.04 24.49
CA ALA A 571 -32.93 -8.94 24.69
C ALA A 571 -32.51 -10.29 25.31
N ALA A 572 -31.31 -10.80 24.96
CA ALA A 572 -30.79 -12.04 25.52
C ALA A 572 -30.34 -11.91 26.99
N LEU A 573 -29.80 -10.74 27.39
CA LEU A 573 -29.38 -10.48 28.77
C LEU A 573 -30.55 -10.18 29.72
N LEU A 574 -31.68 -9.66 29.22
CA LEU A 574 -32.90 -9.43 30.03
C LEU A 574 -33.77 -10.69 30.21
N LEU A 575 -33.63 -11.70 29.34
CA LEU A 575 -34.35 -12.98 29.50
C LEU A 575 -33.67 -13.94 30.47
N ILE A 576 -32.38 -13.77 30.77
CA ILE A 576 -31.66 -14.62 31.73
C ILE A 576 -31.85 -14.13 33.18
N SER A 577 -32.17 -12.85 33.42
CA SER A 577 -32.45 -12.35 34.77
C SER A 577 -33.89 -12.60 35.25
N SER A 578 -34.83 -12.86 34.33
CA SER A 578 -36.24 -13.09 34.67
C SER A 578 -36.61 -14.57 34.92
N LEU A 579 -35.72 -15.51 34.59
CA LEU A 579 -35.93 -16.94 34.84
C LEU A 579 -35.41 -17.44 36.21
N LEU A 580 -34.68 -16.61 36.96
CA LEU A 580 -34.08 -16.97 38.26
C LEU A 580 -34.91 -16.56 39.49
N ILE A 581 -36.12 -16.00 39.33
CA ILE A 581 -36.98 -15.54 40.45
C ILE A 581 -38.23 -16.43 40.66
N LYS A 582 -38.37 -17.57 39.96
CA LYS A 582 -39.55 -18.47 40.10
C LYS A 582 -39.25 -19.90 40.56
N ILE A 583 -38.18 -20.12 41.32
CA ILE A 583 -37.93 -21.40 42.02
C ILE A 583 -37.51 -21.14 43.48
N ILE A 584 -38.30 -20.36 44.23
CA ILE A 584 -38.49 -20.51 45.68
C ILE A 584 -39.94 -20.10 45.96
N ALA A 585 -40.83 -21.09 46.00
CA ALA A 585 -42.15 -21.05 46.64
C ALA A 585 -42.50 -22.48 47.07
#